data_AF-A0A892ZMN6-F1
#
_entry.id   AF-A0A892ZMN6-F1
#
_cell.length_a   1.000
_cell.length_b   1.000
_cell.length_c   1.000
_cell.angle_alpha   90.00
_cell.angle_beta   90.00
_cell.angle_gamma   90.00
#
_symmetry.space_group_name_H-M   'P 1'
#
loop_
_entity.id
_entity.type
_entity.pdbx_description
1 polymer ?
#
loop_
_entity_poly.entity_id
_entity_poly.type
_entity_poly.pdbx_seq_one_letter_code
_entity_poly.pdbx_strand_id
1 'polypeptide(L)'
;MLQELGITRRGYEKAREILVGLGILDYKRAGVFAKMHWRLNTDKLYEVMHQIRGVSAPEFVSNVHSDQDGYPIPRFIPLELWHDWLAMYAAKLGFKPGIKAKRRAIQQLEALQKVGEDVAYRLAYNTQKQWTVFKPFAPRTDYSTGNAPTGKTSTDTRTTDDVMREQMAERHRAEEAIANARGSPGATMLREQALKSARITK
;
A
#
# COMPACT_ATOMS: atom_id res chain seq x y z
N MET A 1 29.18 -14.20 20.71
CA MET A 1 29.84 -12.98 20.21
C MET A 1 31.11 -12.60 21.00
N LEU A 2 31.06 -12.16 22.25
CA LEU A 2 32.30 -11.73 22.96
C LEU A 2 33.31 -12.88 23.15
N GLN A 3 32.84 -14.08 23.50
CA GLN A 3 33.67 -15.29 23.56
C GLN A 3 34.21 -15.73 22.20
N GLU A 4 33.45 -15.53 21.13
CA GLU A 4 33.86 -15.91 19.76
C GLU A 4 34.94 -14.98 19.20
N LEU A 5 34.90 -13.70 19.59
CA LEU A 5 35.85 -12.69 19.14
C LEU A 5 37.08 -12.57 20.07
N GLY A 6 37.10 -13.28 21.20
CA GLY A 6 38.21 -13.22 22.17
C GLY A 6 38.44 -11.84 22.79
N ILE A 7 37.47 -10.92 22.69
CA ILE A 7 37.59 -9.54 23.16
C ILE A 7 36.79 -9.30 24.43
N THR A 8 37.33 -8.43 25.29
CA THR A 8 36.60 -7.95 26.46
C THR A 8 35.44 -7.05 26.05
N ARG A 9 34.42 -6.93 26.90
CA ARG A 9 33.28 -6.03 26.67
C ARG A 9 33.72 -4.58 26.38
N ARG A 10 34.70 -4.07 27.13
CA ARG A 10 35.24 -2.72 26.93
C ARG A 10 35.97 -2.59 25.59
N GLY A 11 36.71 -3.62 25.18
CA GLY A 11 37.36 -3.67 23.87
C GLY A 11 36.34 -3.66 22.73
N TYR A 12 35.25 -4.41 22.89
CA TYR A 12 34.12 -4.42 21.96
C TYR A 12 33.43 -3.06 21.84
N GLU A 13 33.12 -2.41 22.95
CA GLU A 13 32.48 -1.08 22.96
C GLU A 13 33.36 -0.03 22.27
N LYS A 14 34.68 -0.07 22.52
CA LYS A 14 35.65 0.82 21.86
C LYS A 14 35.76 0.55 20.36
N ALA A 15 35.86 -0.70 19.94
CA ALA A 15 35.91 -1.07 18.53
C ALA A 15 34.64 -0.63 17.79
N ARG A 16 33.48 -0.79 18.44
CA ARG A 16 32.21 -0.34 17.91
C ARG A 16 32.16 1.17 17.71
N GLU A 17 32.57 1.97 18.69
CA GLU A 17 32.59 3.43 18.56
C GLU A 17 33.46 3.87 17.38
N ILE A 18 34.61 3.23 17.19
CA ILE A 18 35.50 3.50 16.05
C ILE A 18 34.80 3.15 14.72
N LEU A 19 34.23 1.95 14.60
CA LEU A 19 33.56 1.50 13.37
C LEU A 19 32.34 2.34 13.01
N VAL A 20 31.57 2.78 14.02
CA VAL A 20 30.44 3.71 13.83
C VAL A 20 30.97 5.09 13.43
N GLY A 21 32.01 5.59 14.09
CA GLY A 21 32.62 6.88 13.76
C GLY A 21 33.21 6.95 12.35
N LEU A 22 33.71 5.82 11.83
CA LEU A 22 34.18 5.69 10.44
C LEU A 22 33.04 5.56 9.42
N GLY A 23 31.79 5.41 9.86
CA GLY A 23 30.63 5.15 8.99
C GLY A 23 30.61 3.75 8.38
N ILE A 24 31.46 2.84 8.87
CA ILE A 24 31.51 1.44 8.43
C ILE A 24 30.33 0.65 8.99
N LEU A 25 29.86 1.01 10.18
CA LEU A 25 28.82 0.29 10.89
C LEU A 25 27.67 1.22 11.26
N ASP A 26 26.47 0.91 10.80
CA ASP A 26 25.26 1.54 11.32
C ASP A 26 24.79 0.77 12.55
N TYR A 27 24.51 1.51 13.61
CA TYR A 27 24.04 0.98 14.87
C TYR A 27 22.62 1.43 15.19
N LYS A 28 21.76 0.48 15.52
CA LYS A 28 20.44 0.79 16.09
C LYS A 28 20.15 -0.10 17.28
N ARG A 29 19.65 0.51 18.35
CA ARG A 29 19.09 -0.21 19.49
C ARG A 29 17.57 -0.12 19.41
N ALA A 30 16.88 -1.25 19.35
CA ALA A 30 15.42 -1.27 19.18
C ALA A 30 14.76 -2.46 19.90
N GLY A 31 13.49 -2.29 20.25
CA GLY A 31 12.65 -3.31 20.89
C GLY A 31 12.76 -3.36 22.40
N VAL A 32 11.81 -4.07 23.03
CA VAL A 32 11.86 -4.39 24.46
C VAL A 32 13.03 -5.34 24.69
N PHE A 33 13.85 -5.07 25.72
CA PHE A 33 15.20 -5.61 25.96
C PHE A 33 16.35 -5.02 25.13
N ALA A 34 16.08 -4.01 24.30
CA ALA A 34 17.11 -3.19 23.66
C ALA A 34 18.16 -4.02 22.88
N LYS A 35 17.67 -4.96 22.06
CA LYS A 35 18.51 -5.77 21.17
C LYS A 35 19.29 -4.85 20.24
N MET A 36 20.57 -5.18 20.06
CA MET A 36 21.47 -4.42 19.21
C MET A 36 21.37 -4.93 17.77
N HIS A 37 21.01 -4.04 16.86
CA HIS A 37 21.00 -4.29 15.42
C HIS A 37 22.18 -3.57 14.78
N TRP A 38 22.83 -4.29 13.87
CA TRP A 38 24.03 -3.85 13.18
C TRP A 38 23.81 -3.98 11.69
N ARG A 39 24.32 -3.01 10.94
CA ARG A 39 24.44 -3.12 9.49
C ARG A 39 25.83 -2.69 9.09
N LEU A 40 26.47 -3.52 8.29
CA LEU A 40 27.78 -3.23 7.72
C LEU A 40 27.59 -2.45 6.42
N ASN A 41 28.24 -1.29 6.32
CA ASN A 41 28.40 -0.56 5.08
C ASN A 41 29.65 -1.07 4.37
N THR A 42 29.44 -1.97 3.41
CA THR A 42 30.52 -2.59 2.63
C THR A 42 31.30 -1.57 1.83
N ASP A 43 30.62 -0.57 1.27
CA ASP A 43 31.24 0.42 0.39
C ASP A 43 32.23 1.28 1.18
N LYS A 44 31.82 1.74 2.37
CA LYS A 44 32.70 2.50 3.27
C LYS A 44 33.84 1.65 3.83
N LEU A 45 33.58 0.37 4.12
CA LEU A 45 34.62 -0.56 4.54
C LEU A 45 35.71 -0.69 3.47
N TYR A 46 35.32 -0.90 2.20
CA TYR A 46 36.27 -0.99 1.09
C TYR A 46 37.05 0.30 0.90
N GLU A 47 36.40 1.47 0.97
CA GLU A 47 37.06 2.77 0.90
C GLU A 47 38.19 2.88 1.94
N VAL A 48 37.89 2.55 3.21
CA VAL A 48 38.86 2.59 4.31
C VAL A 48 39.98 1.55 4.12
N MET A 49 39.65 0.34 3.65
CA MET A 49 40.66 -0.67 3.34
C MET A 49 41.63 -0.22 2.25
N HIS A 50 41.15 0.45 1.21
CA HIS A 50 41.97 1.00 0.13
C HIS A 50 42.84 2.17 0.61
N GLN A 51 42.29 3.06 1.44
CA GLN A 51 43.05 4.14 2.09
C GLN A 51 44.21 3.58 2.92
N ILE A 52 43.97 2.56 3.74
CA ILE A 52 45.02 1.91 4.55
C ILE A 52 46.09 1.27 3.67
N ARG A 53 45.71 0.72 2.51
CA ARG A 53 46.64 0.11 1.54
C ARG A 53 47.40 1.13 0.68
N GLY A 54 47.09 2.42 0.79
CA GLY A 54 47.72 3.47 -0.03
C GLY A 54 47.37 3.38 -1.52
N VAL A 55 46.30 2.67 -1.87
CA VAL A 55 45.83 2.50 -3.26
C VAL A 55 44.57 3.33 -3.43
N SER A 56 44.47 4.09 -4.53
CA SER A 56 43.25 4.85 -4.85
C SER A 56 42.08 3.86 -4.95
N ALA A 57 41.02 4.09 -4.17
CA ALA A 57 39.83 3.26 -4.22
C ALA A 57 39.23 3.35 -5.64
N PRO A 58 38.92 2.22 -6.30
CA PRO A 58 38.15 2.27 -7.53
C PRO A 58 36.81 2.93 -7.27
N GLU A 59 36.27 3.69 -8.23
CA GLU A 59 34.93 4.26 -8.13
C GLU A 59 33.91 3.12 -8.01
N PHE A 60 33.51 2.81 -6.78
CA PHE A 60 32.49 1.82 -6.51
C PHE A 60 31.13 2.45 -6.76
N VAL A 61 30.58 2.19 -7.93
CA VAL A 61 29.20 2.56 -8.24
C VAL A 61 28.29 1.53 -7.57
N SER A 62 27.97 1.75 -6.29
CA SER A 62 27.05 0.87 -5.55
C SER A 62 25.72 0.76 -6.31
N ASN A 63 25.19 -0.44 -6.50
CA ASN A 63 23.89 -0.61 -7.18
C ASN A 63 22.70 -0.06 -6.37
N VAL A 64 22.96 0.49 -5.19
CA VAL A 64 21.98 0.87 -4.17
C VAL A 64 22.37 2.25 -3.63
N HIS A 65 21.38 3.14 -3.49
CA HIS A 65 21.48 4.38 -2.71
C HIS A 65 20.58 4.29 -1.47
N SER A 66 20.67 5.27 -0.57
CA SER A 66 19.95 5.26 0.71
C SER A 66 18.85 6.32 0.73
N ASP A 67 17.67 5.92 1.21
CA ASP A 67 16.54 6.80 1.57
C ASP A 67 16.91 7.75 2.72
N GLN A 68 16.07 8.75 3.00
CA GLN A 68 16.13 9.63 4.18
C GLN A 68 16.20 8.84 5.51
N ASP A 69 15.57 7.67 5.56
CA ASP A 69 15.60 6.78 6.75
C ASP A 69 16.77 5.77 6.72
N GLY A 70 17.72 5.89 5.79
CA GLY A 70 18.82 4.93 5.59
C GLY A 70 18.39 3.59 4.98
N TYR A 71 17.18 3.53 4.41
CA TYR A 71 16.66 2.32 3.77
C TYR A 71 17.34 2.12 2.40
N PRO A 72 17.84 0.91 2.07
CA PRO A 72 18.50 0.66 0.79
C PRO A 72 17.50 0.65 -0.36
N ILE A 73 17.76 1.46 -1.39
CA ILE A 73 16.96 1.56 -2.60
C ILE A 73 17.85 1.30 -3.82
N PRO A 74 17.45 0.44 -4.76
CA PRO A 74 18.17 0.26 -6.02
C PRO A 74 18.35 1.56 -6.84
N ARG A 75 19.51 1.75 -7.47
CA ARG A 75 19.81 2.96 -8.26
C ARG A 75 18.87 3.23 -9.43
N PHE A 76 18.21 2.21 -9.99
CA PHE A 76 17.24 2.40 -11.07
C PHE A 76 16.01 3.19 -10.63
N ILE A 77 15.77 3.29 -9.32
CA ILE A 77 14.69 4.09 -8.74
C ILE A 77 15.22 5.50 -8.50
N PRO A 78 14.65 6.55 -9.14
CA PRO A 78 15.06 7.93 -8.88
C PRO A 78 14.73 8.33 -7.44
N LEU A 79 15.73 8.84 -6.71
CA LEU A 79 15.62 9.14 -5.28
C LEU A 79 14.59 10.24 -4.99
N GLU A 80 14.55 11.29 -5.81
CA GLU A 80 13.58 12.40 -5.66
C GLU A 80 12.14 11.89 -5.78
N LEU A 81 11.83 11.16 -6.86
CA LEU A 81 10.50 10.59 -7.08
C LEU A 81 10.11 9.56 -6.01
N TRP A 82 11.08 8.83 -5.47
CA TRP A 82 10.85 7.95 -4.33
C TRP A 82 10.41 8.75 -3.10
N HIS A 83 11.12 9.84 -2.76
CA HIS A 83 10.74 10.69 -1.64
C HIS A 83 9.38 11.36 -1.82
N ASP A 84 9.04 11.79 -3.04
CA ASP A 84 7.72 12.34 -3.36
C ASP A 84 6.61 11.30 -3.12
N TRP A 85 6.85 10.06 -3.54
CA TRP A 85 5.92 8.96 -3.30
C TRP A 85 5.78 8.66 -1.80
N LEU A 86 6.87 8.69 -1.01
CA LEU A 86 6.81 8.53 0.44
C LEU A 86 6.00 9.63 1.12
N ALA A 87 6.20 10.89 0.68
CA ALA A 87 5.47 12.04 1.19
C ALA A 87 3.96 11.91 0.88
N MET A 88 3.61 11.53 -0.35
CA MET A 88 2.23 11.22 -0.74
C MET A 88 1.66 10.07 0.10
N TYR A 89 2.40 8.98 0.29
CA TYR A 89 1.96 7.82 1.08
C TYR A 89 1.61 8.24 2.51
N ALA A 90 2.48 9.03 3.14
CA ALA A 90 2.28 9.55 4.48
C ALA A 90 1.06 10.50 4.55
N ALA A 91 0.89 11.38 3.56
CA ALA A 91 -0.26 12.27 3.49
C ALA A 91 -1.59 11.51 3.32
N LYS A 92 -1.61 10.45 2.51
CA LYS A 92 -2.81 9.67 2.22
C LYS A 92 -3.24 8.77 3.39
N LEU A 93 -2.29 8.08 4.02
CA LEU A 93 -2.57 7.06 5.04
C LEU A 93 -2.40 7.59 6.47
N GLY A 94 -1.84 8.78 6.64
CA GLY A 94 -1.58 9.40 7.96
C GLY A 94 -0.35 8.84 8.68
N PHE A 95 0.39 7.91 8.08
CA PHE A 95 1.61 7.33 8.65
C PHE A 95 2.67 7.05 7.58
N LYS A 96 3.94 7.12 7.98
CA LYS A 96 5.07 6.80 7.10
C LYS A 96 5.07 5.31 6.74
N PRO A 97 5.41 4.94 5.48
CA PRO A 97 5.45 3.54 5.08
C PRO A 97 6.54 2.78 5.85
N GLY A 98 6.14 1.68 6.49
CA GLY A 98 7.06 0.79 7.19
C GLY A 98 7.95 -0.02 6.24
N ILE A 99 8.94 -0.72 6.80
CA ILE A 99 9.92 -1.55 6.06
C ILE A 99 9.25 -2.54 5.09
N LYS A 100 8.16 -3.20 5.52
CA LYS A 100 7.44 -4.17 4.68
C LYS A 100 6.78 -3.49 3.47
N ALA A 101 6.23 -2.29 3.64
CA ALA A 101 5.61 -1.53 2.57
C ALA A 101 6.66 -1.05 1.55
N LYS A 102 7.78 -0.47 2.03
CA LYS A 102 8.91 -0.06 1.19
C LYS A 102 9.45 -1.25 0.37
N ARG A 103 9.66 -2.41 1.01
CA ARG A 103 10.10 -3.64 0.32
C ARG A 103 9.14 -4.07 -0.78
N ARG A 104 7.84 -4.08 -0.50
CA ARG A 104 6.82 -4.48 -1.47
C ARG A 104 6.76 -3.53 -2.66
N ALA A 105 6.87 -2.22 -2.41
CA ALA A 105 6.94 -1.21 -3.46
C ALA A 105 8.13 -1.44 -4.39
N ILE A 106 9.34 -1.66 -3.85
CA ILE A 106 10.53 -1.94 -4.65
C ILE A 106 10.37 -3.21 -5.47
N GLN A 107 9.84 -4.30 -4.89
CA GLN A 107 9.57 -5.54 -5.64
C GLN A 107 8.61 -5.32 -6.82
N GLN A 108 7.60 -4.46 -6.64
CA GLN A 108 6.69 -4.12 -7.72
C GLN A 108 7.40 -3.31 -8.80
N LEU A 109 8.18 -2.30 -8.44
CA LEU A 109 8.95 -1.50 -9.41
C LEU A 109 9.98 -2.34 -10.17
N GLU A 110 10.62 -3.30 -9.50
CA GLU A 110 11.53 -4.26 -10.13
C GLU A 110 10.79 -5.16 -11.13
N ALA A 111 9.57 -5.60 -10.80
CA ALA A 111 8.74 -6.36 -11.73
C ALA A 111 8.35 -5.52 -12.96
N LEU A 112 8.06 -4.22 -12.79
CA LEU A 112 7.77 -3.32 -13.90
C LEU A 112 8.98 -3.08 -14.79
N GLN A 113 10.16 -2.92 -14.19
CA GLN A 113 11.42 -2.79 -14.92
C GLN A 113 11.68 -4.04 -15.79
N LYS A 114 11.40 -5.24 -15.28
CA LYS A 114 11.55 -6.50 -16.03
C LYS A 114 10.60 -6.60 -17.23
N VAL A 115 9.43 -5.95 -17.16
CA VAL A 115 8.47 -5.85 -18.27
C VAL A 115 8.84 -4.74 -19.25
N GLY A 116 9.88 -3.95 -18.96
CA GLY A 116 10.33 -2.84 -19.80
C GLY A 116 9.54 -1.54 -19.59
N GLU A 117 8.76 -1.44 -18.50
CA GLU A 117 8.10 -0.19 -18.16
C GLU A 117 9.06 0.82 -17.54
N ASP A 118 8.84 2.10 -17.84
CA ASP A 118 9.57 3.20 -17.21
C ASP A 118 9.15 3.38 -15.74
N VAL A 119 10.08 3.03 -14.85
CA VAL A 119 9.95 3.12 -13.39
C VAL A 119 9.79 4.56 -12.92
N ALA A 120 10.48 5.52 -13.52
CA ALA A 120 10.42 6.92 -13.14
C ALA A 120 9.04 7.50 -13.47
N TYR A 121 8.59 7.28 -14.70
CA TYR A 121 7.24 7.67 -15.12
C TYR A 121 6.18 7.03 -14.21
N ARG A 122 6.30 5.74 -13.92
CA ARG A 122 5.37 5.04 -13.05
C ARG A 122 5.30 5.64 -11.65
N LEU A 123 6.45 5.97 -11.05
CA LEU A 123 6.52 6.61 -9.74
C LEU A 123 5.84 7.97 -9.73
N ALA A 124 6.15 8.82 -10.70
CA ALA A 124 5.53 10.14 -10.84
C ALA A 124 4.01 10.02 -11.05
N TYR A 125 3.57 9.13 -11.93
CA TYR A 125 2.16 8.88 -12.23
C TYR A 125 1.40 8.40 -10.99
N ASN A 126 1.93 7.43 -10.27
CA ASN A 126 1.32 6.92 -9.05
C ASN A 126 1.26 7.98 -7.95
N THR A 127 2.29 8.82 -7.82
CA THR A 127 2.31 9.93 -6.87
C THR A 127 1.20 10.94 -7.18
N GLN A 128 1.05 11.32 -8.45
CA GLN A 128 -0.02 12.22 -8.90
C GLN A 128 -1.43 11.61 -8.67
N LYS A 129 -1.62 10.33 -8.96
CA LYS A 129 -2.89 9.61 -8.71
C LYS A 129 -3.10 9.20 -7.25
N GLN A 130 -2.13 9.50 -6.38
CA GLN A 130 -2.11 9.09 -4.99
C GLN A 130 -2.30 7.57 -4.81
N TRP A 131 -1.67 6.77 -5.67
CA TRP A 131 -1.72 5.31 -5.63
C TRP A 131 -0.53 4.74 -4.85
N THR A 132 -0.83 3.84 -3.91
CA THR A 132 0.16 3.22 -3.02
C THR A 132 0.69 1.89 -3.55
N VAL A 133 0.16 1.40 -4.67
CA VAL A 133 0.49 0.10 -5.26
C VAL A 133 0.93 0.31 -6.70
N PHE A 134 2.06 -0.27 -7.07
CA PHE A 134 2.54 -0.28 -8.45
C PHE A 134 2.01 -1.53 -9.15
N LYS A 135 1.23 -1.33 -10.20
CA LYS A 135 0.72 -2.39 -11.08
C LYS A 135 1.19 -2.08 -12.50
N PRO A 136 1.45 -3.10 -13.33
CA PRO A 136 1.71 -2.87 -14.73
C PRO A 136 0.49 -2.17 -15.35
N PHE A 137 0.73 -1.38 -16.40
CA PHE A 137 -0.38 -0.94 -17.21
C PHE A 137 -1.00 -2.22 -17.76
N ALA A 138 -2.32 -2.38 -17.60
CA ALA A 138 -2.99 -3.43 -18.33
C ALA A 138 -2.56 -3.28 -19.78
N PRO A 139 -2.16 -4.37 -20.47
CA PRO A 139 -1.96 -4.27 -21.90
C PRO A 139 -3.20 -3.59 -22.46
N ARG A 140 -3.00 -2.62 -23.37
CA ARG A 140 -4.11 -2.12 -24.18
C ARG A 140 -4.64 -3.34 -24.91
N THR A 141 -5.63 -4.01 -24.30
CA THR A 141 -6.46 -4.95 -25.02
C THR A 141 -7.38 -4.04 -25.78
N ASP A 142 -6.92 -3.67 -26.97
CA ASP A 142 -7.79 -3.27 -28.05
C ASP A 142 -8.91 -4.32 -28.03
N TYR A 143 -10.15 -3.90 -27.84
CA TYR A 143 -11.29 -4.81 -27.76
C TYR A 143 -11.43 -5.55 -29.10
N SER A 144 -10.75 -6.68 -29.24
CA SER A 144 -10.97 -7.68 -30.27
C SER A 144 -10.06 -8.85 -29.93
N THR A 145 -10.62 -9.88 -29.32
CA THR A 145 -10.80 -11.22 -29.92
C THR A 145 -11.22 -12.14 -28.77
N GLY A 146 -12.42 -12.70 -28.86
CA GLY A 146 -12.89 -13.67 -27.88
C GLY A 146 -11.97 -14.90 -27.85
N ASN A 147 -11.47 -15.23 -26.67
CA ASN A 147 -11.22 -16.60 -26.19
C ASN A 147 -10.61 -16.53 -24.79
N ALA A 148 -11.42 -16.81 -23.77
CA ALA A 148 -10.98 -17.02 -22.39
C ALA A 148 -10.74 -18.52 -22.14
N PRO A 149 -9.59 -18.95 -21.56
CA PRO A 149 -9.46 -20.31 -21.08
C PRO A 149 -10.11 -20.45 -19.70
N THR A 150 -10.95 -21.46 -19.61
CA THR A 150 -11.65 -21.96 -18.42
C THR A 150 -10.69 -22.46 -17.34
N GLY A 151 -10.94 -22.07 -16.08
CA GLY A 151 -10.26 -22.64 -14.90
C GLY A 151 -10.82 -22.07 -13.60
N LYS A 152 -11.71 -22.82 -12.95
CA LYS A 152 -12.55 -22.43 -11.80
C LYS A 152 -11.76 -22.24 -10.50
N THR A 153 -12.13 -21.25 -9.69
CA THR A 153 -12.24 -21.44 -8.23
C THR A 153 -13.39 -20.58 -7.72
N SER A 154 -14.34 -21.27 -7.10
CA SER A 154 -15.60 -20.76 -6.57
C SER A 154 -15.38 -19.93 -5.32
N THR A 155 -15.90 -18.70 -5.32
CA THR A 155 -16.34 -18.05 -4.09
C THR A 155 -17.62 -17.29 -4.41
N ASP A 156 -18.64 -17.62 -3.64
CA ASP A 156 -20.02 -17.14 -3.64
C ASP A 156 -20.13 -15.64 -3.97
N THR A 157 -20.61 -15.32 -5.17
CA THR A 157 -21.04 -13.96 -5.54
C THR A 157 -22.53 -14.02 -5.84
N ARG A 158 -23.34 -13.73 -4.82
CA ARG A 158 -24.70 -13.26 -5.04
C ARG A 158 -24.59 -11.98 -5.87
N THR A 159 -24.98 -12.04 -7.14
CA THR A 159 -24.80 -10.94 -8.08
C THR A 159 -25.63 -9.76 -7.62
N THR A 160 -25.10 -8.54 -7.71
CA THR A 160 -25.83 -7.29 -7.45
C THR A 160 -27.17 -7.22 -8.19
N ASP A 161 -27.28 -7.87 -9.34
CA ASP A 161 -28.51 -7.97 -10.13
C ASP A 161 -29.59 -8.84 -9.46
N ASP A 162 -29.19 -9.87 -8.72
CA ASP A 162 -30.13 -10.74 -7.99
C ASP A 162 -30.71 -10.00 -6.77
N VAL A 163 -29.88 -9.22 -6.07
CA VAL A 163 -30.31 -8.37 -4.95
C VAL A 163 -31.24 -7.25 -5.43
N MET A 164 -30.96 -6.66 -6.60
CA MET A 164 -31.80 -5.61 -7.19
C MET A 164 -33.14 -6.16 -7.70
N ARG A 165 -33.18 -7.38 -8.26
CA ARG A 165 -34.44 -8.06 -8.63
C ARG A 165 -35.30 -8.39 -7.43
N GLU A 166 -34.69 -8.85 -6.34
CA GLU A 166 -35.40 -9.18 -5.10
C GLU A 166 -36.01 -7.92 -4.46
N GLN A 167 -35.27 -6.80 -4.42
CA GLN A 167 -35.81 -5.52 -3.96
C GLN A 167 -36.90 -4.95 -4.86
N MET A 168 -36.80 -5.10 -6.19
CA MET A 168 -37.86 -4.68 -7.10
C MET A 168 -39.12 -5.52 -6.96
N ALA A 169 -39.00 -6.83 -6.72
CA ALA A 169 -40.15 -7.71 -6.45
C ALA A 169 -40.84 -7.39 -5.12
N GLU A 170 -40.09 -7.04 -4.07
CA GLU A 170 -40.66 -6.59 -2.80
C GLU A 170 -41.38 -5.23 -2.93
N ARG A 171 -40.81 -4.29 -3.70
CA ARG A 171 -41.48 -3.02 -3.99
C ARG A 171 -42.78 -3.21 -4.75
N HIS A 172 -42.82 -4.10 -5.74
CA HIS A 172 -44.03 -4.40 -6.48
C HIS A 172 -45.11 -5.03 -5.59
N ARG A 173 -44.75 -5.97 -4.70
CA ARG A 173 -45.68 -6.54 -3.72
C ARG A 173 -46.21 -5.49 -2.73
N ALA A 174 -45.36 -4.56 -2.30
CA ALA A 174 -45.77 -3.46 -1.43
C ALA A 174 -46.71 -2.48 -2.14
N GLU A 175 -46.45 -2.16 -3.41
CA GLU A 175 -47.33 -1.32 -4.24
C GLU A 175 -48.67 -1.98 -4.52
N GLU A 176 -48.70 -3.29 -4.80
CA GLU A 176 -49.94 -4.07 -4.94
C GLU A 176 -50.75 -4.10 -3.64
N ALA A 177 -50.10 -4.25 -2.48
CA ALA A 177 -50.77 -4.19 -1.17
C ALA A 177 -51.38 -2.81 -0.89
N ILE A 178 -50.68 -1.73 -1.26
CA ILE A 178 -51.17 -0.34 -1.13
C ILE A 178 -52.32 -0.07 -2.11
N ALA A 179 -52.26 -0.60 -3.34
CA ALA A 179 -53.32 -0.47 -4.33
C ALA A 179 -54.59 -1.21 -3.88
N ASN A 180 -54.46 -2.42 -3.31
CA ASN A 180 -55.58 -3.17 -2.76
C ASN A 180 -56.20 -2.50 -1.53
N ALA A 181 -55.37 -1.86 -0.69
CA ALA A 181 -55.86 -1.06 0.45
C ALA A 181 -56.60 0.21 0.00
N ARG A 182 -56.23 0.81 -1.13
CA ARG A 182 -56.90 1.98 -1.73
C ARG A 182 -58.17 1.63 -2.51
N GLY A 183 -58.34 0.37 -2.92
CA GLY A 183 -59.52 -0.15 -3.63
C GLY A 183 -60.65 -0.65 -2.72
N SER A 184 -60.48 -0.63 -1.39
CA SER A 184 -61.52 -1.13 -0.47
C SER A 184 -62.70 -0.14 -0.35
N PRO A 185 -63.93 -0.51 -0.72
CA PRO A 185 -65.12 0.35 -0.68
C PRO A 185 -65.60 0.74 0.74
N GLY A 186 -64.82 0.45 1.79
CA GLY A 186 -65.14 0.79 3.17
C GLY A 186 -64.55 2.13 3.65
N ALA A 187 -63.50 2.66 3.01
CA ALA A 187 -62.80 3.85 3.48
C ALA A 187 -63.52 5.17 3.10
N THR A 188 -64.36 5.16 2.07
CA THR A 188 -65.09 6.34 1.59
C THR A 188 -66.31 6.64 2.45
N MET A 189 -67.01 5.61 2.94
CA MET A 189 -68.20 5.78 3.80
C MET A 189 -67.87 6.32 5.19
N LEU A 190 -66.73 5.95 5.77
CA LEU A 190 -66.28 6.47 7.08
C LEU A 190 -65.87 7.95 7.02
N ARG A 191 -65.36 8.42 5.88
CA ARG A 191 -64.99 9.83 5.68
C ARG A 191 -66.21 10.74 5.48
N GLU A 192 -67.26 10.26 4.82
CA GLU A 192 -68.52 11.02 4.67
C GLU A 192 -69.34 11.07 5.96
N GLN A 193 -69.35 10.01 6.78
CA GLN A 193 -70.00 10.02 8.09
C GLN A 193 -69.31 10.99 9.07
N ALA A 194 -67.98 11.08 9.05
CA ALA A 194 -67.21 12.01 9.88
C ALA A 194 -67.38 13.48 9.48
N LEU A 195 -67.58 13.78 8.19
CA LEU A 195 -67.82 15.14 7.70
C LEU A 195 -69.25 15.63 7.97
N LYS A 196 -70.23 14.72 8.07
CA LYS A 196 -71.62 15.06 8.43
C LYS A 196 -71.77 15.34 9.93
N SER A 197 -71.07 14.61 10.81
CA SER A 197 -71.11 14.85 12.25
C SER A 197 -70.39 16.14 12.69
N ALA A 198 -69.38 16.59 11.94
CA ALA A 198 -68.65 17.83 12.23
C ALA A 198 -69.37 19.13 11.78
N ARG A 199 -70.48 19.04 11.02
CA ARG A 199 -71.24 20.21 10.53
C ARG A 199 -72.51 20.51 11.33
N ILE A 200 -72.82 19.72 12.34
CA ILE A 200 -73.96 19.92 13.25
C ILE A 200 -73.40 20.10 14.66
N THR A 201 -72.71 21.22 14.88
CA THR A 201 -72.49 21.80 16.21
C THR A 201 -71.99 23.25 16.02
N LYS A 202 -72.91 24.08 15.56
CA LYS A 202 -73.05 25.48 16.01
C LYS A 202 -74.50 25.69 16.36
#